data_AF-A0A1B6B7I3-F1
#
_entry.id   AF-A0A1B6B7I3-F1
#
_cell.length_a   1.000
_cell.length_b   1.000
_cell.length_c   1.000
_cell.angle_alpha   90.00
_cell.angle_beta   90.00
_cell.angle_gamma   90.00
#
_symmetry.space_group_name_H-M   'P 1'
#
loop_
_entity.id
_entity.type
_entity.pdbx_description
1 polymer ?
#
loop_
_entity_poly.entity_id
_entity_poly.type
_entity_poly.pdbx_seq_one_letter_code
_entity_poly.pdbx_strand_id
1 'polypeptide(L)'
;MNNVISTIEEIGFFETMQLIQPHLIDTIVSEQILMELPMCAEDDIQSRISDIVEKLENCPKQNLLFISPELALIERLAARNSQHHIIIALPCDLEPVVVERIQNNMPPGVNVSFLKEPFYPDNFLPSSSAIIAFGFENNSRAMLLPRFYRLMERYSSFMGRKIFIPCSENSVSRPFQWVELYKEVMFNDQF
;
A
#
# COMPACT_ATOMS: atom_id res chain seq x y z
N MET A 1 -18.29 -8.96 -9.55
CA MET A 1 -16.91 -8.45 -9.61
C MET A 1 -16.70 -7.66 -8.33
N ASN A 2 -15.77 -8.09 -7.46
CA ASN A 2 -15.36 -7.23 -6.34
C ASN A 2 -14.86 -5.92 -6.95
N ASN A 3 -15.29 -4.78 -6.40
CA ASN A 3 -14.82 -3.47 -6.86
C ASN A 3 -13.29 -3.42 -6.68
N VAL A 4 -12.57 -2.78 -7.60
CA VAL A 4 -11.10 -2.74 -7.62
C VAL A 4 -10.53 -2.22 -6.29
N ILE A 5 -11.22 -1.27 -5.67
CA ILE A 5 -10.88 -0.74 -4.34
C ILE A 5 -10.89 -1.84 -3.27
N SER A 6 -11.92 -2.69 -3.25
CA SER A 6 -12.00 -3.79 -2.28
C SER A 6 -10.89 -4.82 -2.48
N THR A 7 -10.45 -5.03 -3.73
CA THR A 7 -9.30 -5.88 -4.06
C THR A 7 -8.01 -5.25 -3.53
N ILE A 8 -7.79 -3.94 -3.74
CA ILE A 8 -6.63 -3.23 -3.16
C ILE A 8 -6.61 -3.32 -1.63
N GLU A 9 -7.77 -3.20 -0.98
CA GLU A 9 -7.87 -3.30 0.48
C GLU A 9 -7.51 -4.69 1.01
N GLU A 10 -7.61 -5.72 0.17
CA GLU A 10 -7.35 -7.12 0.54
C GLU A 10 -5.94 -7.60 0.17
N ILE A 11 -5.43 -7.21 -1.00
CA ILE A 11 -4.14 -7.71 -1.54
C ILE A 11 -3.15 -6.60 -1.91
N GLY A 12 -3.53 -5.33 -1.77
CA GLY A 12 -2.68 -4.18 -2.04
C GLY A 12 -2.71 -3.70 -3.50
N PHE A 13 -2.07 -2.56 -3.74
CA PHE A 13 -2.04 -1.93 -5.06
C PHE A 13 -1.27 -2.78 -6.07
N PHE A 14 -0.10 -3.30 -5.70
CA PHE A 14 0.79 -3.99 -6.64
C PHE A 14 0.20 -5.31 -7.16
N GLU A 15 -0.36 -6.13 -6.28
CA GLU A 15 -1.03 -7.37 -6.67
C GLU A 15 -2.26 -7.07 -7.53
N THR A 16 -3.07 -6.08 -7.13
CA THR A 16 -4.27 -5.70 -7.89
C THR A 16 -3.90 -5.24 -9.31
N MET A 17 -2.84 -4.44 -9.46
CA MET A 17 -2.37 -4.01 -10.79
C MET A 17 -1.90 -5.19 -11.63
N GLN A 18 -1.19 -6.17 -11.06
CA GLN A 18 -0.79 -7.39 -11.78
C GLN A 18 -2.00 -8.19 -12.28
N LEU A 19 -3.05 -8.31 -11.45
CA LEU A 19 -4.28 -9.03 -11.84
C LEU A 19 -5.06 -8.30 -12.94
N ILE A 20 -5.03 -6.96 -12.94
CA ILE A 20 -5.79 -6.14 -13.87
C ILE A 20 -5.06 -5.94 -15.20
N GLN A 21 -3.73 -5.89 -15.21
CA GLN A 21 -2.92 -5.56 -16.40
C GLN A 21 -3.29 -6.38 -17.66
N PRO A 22 -3.53 -7.70 -17.59
CA PRO A 22 -3.92 -8.49 -18.77
C PRO A 22 -5.28 -8.08 -19.37
N HIS A 23 -6.14 -7.43 -18.58
CA HIS A 23 -7.50 -7.03 -18.97
C HIS A 23 -7.58 -5.59 -19.50
N LEU A 24 -6.52 -4.79 -19.39
CA LEU A 24 -6.48 -3.41 -19.89
C LEU A 24 -6.47 -3.31 -21.43
N ILE A 25 -6.32 -4.45 -22.13
CA ILE A 25 -6.42 -4.54 -23.60
C ILE A 25 -7.89 -4.41 -24.05
N ASP A 26 -8.86 -4.70 -23.17
CA ASP A 26 -10.28 -4.52 -23.43
C ASP A 26 -10.70 -3.08 -23.12
N THR A 27 -11.15 -2.35 -24.14
CA THR A 27 -11.52 -0.93 -24.04
C THR A 27 -12.59 -0.66 -22.99
N ILE A 28 -13.61 -1.53 -22.86
CA ILE A 28 -14.73 -1.30 -21.93
C ILE A 28 -14.27 -1.53 -20.49
N VAL A 29 -13.51 -2.60 -20.27
CA VAL A 29 -12.96 -2.92 -18.95
C VAL A 29 -11.93 -1.87 -18.53
N SER A 30 -11.10 -1.39 -19.47
CA SER A 30 -10.13 -0.33 -19.22
C SER A 30 -10.78 0.98 -18.78
N GLU A 31 -11.89 1.41 -19.41
CA GLU A 31 -12.59 2.63 -19.03
C GLU A 31 -13.17 2.55 -17.61
N GLN A 32 -13.75 1.40 -17.25
CA GLN A 32 -14.29 1.17 -15.90
C GLN A 32 -13.20 1.21 -14.83
N ILE A 33 -12.06 0.57 -15.10
CA ILE A 33 -10.92 0.56 -14.18
C ILE A 33 -10.31 1.96 -14.08
N LEU A 34 -10.14 2.67 -15.20
CA LEU A 34 -9.55 4.01 -15.21
C LEU A 34 -10.41 5.05 -14.49
N MET A 35 -11.74 4.85 -14.43
CA MET A 35 -12.62 5.66 -13.59
C MET A 35 -12.36 5.46 -12.09
N GLU A 36 -11.97 4.26 -11.66
CA GLU A 36 -11.69 3.95 -10.25
C GLU A 36 -10.21 4.15 -9.87
N LEU A 37 -9.31 3.90 -10.82
CA LEU A 37 -7.85 3.97 -10.70
C LEU A 37 -7.25 4.68 -11.92
N PRO A 38 -7.16 6.02 -11.91
CA PRO A 38 -6.73 6.81 -13.07
C PRO A 38 -5.27 6.57 -13.51
N MET A 39 -4.50 5.73 -12.81
CA MET A 39 -3.05 5.58 -13.02
C MET A 39 -2.59 4.13 -13.29
N CYS A 40 -3.50 3.23 -13.66
CA CYS A 40 -3.17 1.84 -14.01
C CYS A 40 -2.45 1.66 -15.36
N ALA A 41 -1.98 2.73 -16.01
CA ALA A 41 -1.65 2.74 -17.44
C ALA A 41 -0.14 2.84 -17.77
N GLU A 42 0.77 2.31 -16.93
CA GLU A 42 2.23 2.37 -17.20
C GLU A 42 2.93 0.99 -17.17
N ASP A 43 4.07 0.90 -17.87
CA ASP A 43 4.45 -0.23 -18.75
C ASP A 43 5.22 -1.41 -18.12
N ASP A 44 5.68 -1.35 -16.86
CA ASP A 44 6.31 -2.52 -16.23
C ASP A 44 6.14 -2.59 -14.70
N ILE A 45 5.00 -3.12 -14.27
CA ILE A 45 4.70 -3.39 -12.86
C ILE A 45 5.74 -4.32 -12.21
N GLN A 46 6.35 -5.25 -12.96
CA GLN A 46 7.31 -6.21 -12.42
C GLN A 46 8.65 -5.55 -12.11
N SER A 47 9.12 -4.69 -13.03
CA SER A 47 10.29 -3.83 -12.81
C SER A 47 10.07 -2.95 -11.59
N ARG A 48 8.91 -2.30 -11.49
CA ARG A 48 8.57 -1.43 -10.34
C ARG A 48 8.57 -2.19 -9.01
N ILE A 49 7.95 -3.38 -8.96
CA ILE A 49 7.97 -4.23 -7.76
C ILE A 49 9.41 -4.59 -7.38
N SER A 50 10.25 -4.94 -8.36
CA SER A 50 11.64 -5.33 -8.12
C SER A 50 12.46 -4.18 -7.53
N ASP A 51 12.31 -2.97 -8.06
CA ASP A 51 12.94 -1.75 -7.55
C ASP A 51 12.51 -1.42 -6.12
N ILE A 52 11.22 -1.56 -5.82
CA ILE A 52 10.67 -1.30 -4.49
C ILE A 52 11.20 -2.32 -3.50
N VAL A 53 11.21 -3.60 -3.86
CA VAL A 53 11.72 -4.68 -3.00
C VAL A 53 13.18 -4.43 -2.68
N GLU A 54 14.02 -4.08 -3.66
CA GLU A 54 15.43 -3.75 -3.42
C GLU A 54 15.59 -2.56 -2.44
N LYS A 55 14.76 -1.53 -2.57
CA LYS A 55 14.76 -0.38 -1.63
C LYS A 55 14.31 -0.77 -0.23
N LEU A 56 13.31 -1.64 -0.12
CA LEU A 56 12.80 -2.14 1.16
C LEU A 56 13.81 -3.04 1.85
N GLU A 57 14.50 -3.91 1.12
CA GLU A 57 15.55 -4.78 1.66
C GLU A 57 16.76 -4.00 2.19
N ASN A 58 17.11 -2.91 1.51
CA ASN A 58 18.19 -2.03 1.94
C ASN A 58 17.73 -0.99 2.98
N CYS A 59 16.48 -1.05 3.44
CA CYS A 59 16.01 -0.17 4.49
C CYS A 59 16.72 -0.52 5.81
N PRO A 60 17.34 0.44 6.51
CA PRO A 60 18.05 0.15 7.77
C PRO A 60 17.10 -0.07 8.96
N LYS A 61 15.78 -0.11 8.73
CA LYS A 61 14.75 -0.19 9.76
C LYS A 61 14.30 -1.62 9.90
N GLN A 62 14.35 -2.19 11.10
CA GLN A 62 13.98 -3.58 11.36
C GLN A 62 12.46 -3.80 11.24
N ASN A 63 11.65 -2.86 11.71
CA ASN A 63 10.19 -2.97 11.66
C ASN A 63 9.62 -2.04 10.58
N LEU A 64 8.83 -2.60 9.67
CA LEU A 64 8.13 -1.85 8.63
C LEU A 64 6.62 -1.98 8.84
N LEU A 65 5.98 -0.89 9.25
CA LEU A 65 4.52 -0.82 9.34
C LEU A 65 3.95 -0.43 7.99
N PHE A 66 3.28 -1.37 7.33
CA PHE A 66 2.57 -1.14 6.08
C PHE A 66 1.13 -0.72 6.38
N ILE A 67 0.65 0.30 5.67
CA ILE A 67 -0.71 0.82 5.82
C ILE A 67 -1.72 0.09 4.91
N SER A 68 -1.22 -0.73 3.99
CA SER A 68 -1.97 -1.62 3.12
C SER A 68 -1.28 -3.00 3.07
N PRO A 69 -1.98 -4.09 2.72
CA PRO A 69 -1.45 -5.45 2.81
C PRO A 69 -0.47 -5.87 1.70
N GLU A 70 0.05 -4.93 0.89
CA GLU A 70 0.87 -5.13 -0.33
C GLU A 70 1.46 -6.53 -0.58
N LEU A 71 0.63 -7.45 -1.06
CA LEU A 71 0.94 -8.87 -1.11
C LEU A 71 2.13 -9.15 -2.03
N ALA A 72 2.11 -8.61 -3.25
CA ALA A 72 3.18 -8.76 -4.23
C ALA A 72 4.57 -8.35 -3.69
N LEU A 73 4.62 -7.32 -2.83
CA LEU A 73 5.88 -6.86 -2.23
C LEU A 73 6.33 -7.81 -1.10
N ILE A 74 5.39 -8.23 -0.26
CA ILE A 74 5.64 -9.15 0.86
C ILE A 74 6.15 -10.50 0.33
N GLU A 75 5.55 -11.03 -0.74
CA GLU A 75 5.98 -12.27 -1.38
C GLU A 75 7.42 -12.18 -1.92
N ARG A 76 7.79 -11.05 -2.54
CA ARG A 76 9.15 -10.89 -3.06
C ARG A 76 10.18 -10.69 -1.95
N LEU A 77 9.82 -10.01 -0.87
CA LEU A 77 10.66 -9.92 0.34
C LEU A 77 10.83 -11.30 0.99
N ALA A 78 9.78 -12.13 1.00
CA ALA A 78 9.82 -13.52 1.47
C ALA A 78 10.83 -14.34 0.68
N ALA A 79 10.71 -14.31 -0.65
CA ALA A 79 11.54 -15.09 -1.56
C ALA A 79 13.03 -14.76 -1.44
N ARG A 80 13.36 -13.56 -0.95
CA ARG A 80 14.73 -13.11 -0.71
C ARG A 80 15.20 -13.26 0.75
N ASN A 81 14.41 -13.91 1.61
CA ASN A 81 14.72 -14.11 3.04
C ASN A 81 14.96 -12.80 3.81
N SER A 82 14.17 -11.76 3.50
CA SER A 82 14.22 -10.48 4.20
C SER A 82 14.11 -10.68 5.72
N GLN A 83 14.98 -10.01 6.46
CA GLN A 83 15.00 -10.06 7.94
C GLN A 83 14.06 -9.02 8.58
N HIS A 84 13.34 -8.25 7.75
CA HIS A 84 12.39 -7.26 8.21
C HIS A 84 11.20 -7.92 8.90
N HIS A 85 10.75 -7.30 9.99
CA HIS A 85 9.44 -7.57 10.56
C HIS A 85 8.41 -6.66 9.90
N ILE A 86 7.51 -7.25 9.12
CA ILE A 86 6.44 -6.52 8.43
C ILE A 86 5.21 -6.51 9.32
N ILE A 87 4.66 -5.33 9.57
CA ILE A 87 3.46 -5.16 10.39
C ILE A 87 2.40 -4.57 9.47
N ILE A 88 1.26 -5.25 9.31
CA ILE A 88 0.15 -4.74 8.49
C ILE A 88 -0.86 -4.07 9.40
N ALA A 89 -1.07 -2.77 9.20
CA ALA A 89 -2.12 -2.03 9.90
C ALA A 89 -3.49 -2.38 9.31
N LEU A 90 -4.36 -2.93 10.15
CA LEU A 90 -5.72 -3.31 9.79
C LEU A 90 -6.71 -2.25 10.29
N PRO A 91 -7.49 -1.61 9.40
CA PRO A 91 -8.58 -0.71 9.75
C PRO A 91 -9.59 -1.38 10.70
N CYS A 92 -10.08 -0.64 11.69
CA CYS A 92 -10.98 -1.22 12.71
C CYS A 92 -12.37 -1.61 12.18
N ASP A 93 -12.76 -1.05 11.04
CA ASP A 93 -14.03 -1.23 10.33
C ASP A 93 -13.99 -2.36 9.28
N LEU A 94 -12.89 -3.11 9.18
CA LEU A 94 -12.86 -4.31 8.35
C LEU A 94 -13.79 -5.39 8.90
N GLU A 95 -14.57 -6.01 8.01
CA GLU A 95 -15.34 -7.20 8.34
C GLU A 95 -14.39 -8.36 8.70
N PRO A 96 -14.75 -9.23 9.67
CA PRO A 96 -13.91 -10.36 10.07
C PRO A 96 -13.48 -11.24 8.90
N VAL A 97 -14.38 -11.48 7.94
CA VAL A 97 -14.08 -12.28 6.74
C VAL A 97 -13.00 -11.65 5.87
N VAL A 98 -12.94 -10.32 5.79
CA VAL A 98 -11.89 -9.62 5.03
C VAL A 98 -10.55 -9.75 5.73
N VAL A 99 -10.54 -9.64 7.07
CA VAL A 99 -9.32 -9.85 7.88
C VAL A 99 -8.79 -11.27 7.68
N GLU A 100 -9.66 -12.28 7.72
CA GLU A 100 -9.28 -13.67 7.47
C GLU A 100 -8.69 -13.85 6.07
N ARG A 101 -9.28 -13.25 5.04
CA ARG A 101 -8.72 -13.32 3.67
C ARG A 101 -7.35 -12.66 3.57
N ILE A 102 -7.17 -11.46 4.14
CA ILE A 102 -5.86 -10.79 4.19
C ILE A 102 -4.82 -11.70 4.86
N GLN A 103 -5.17 -12.33 5.99
CA GLN A 103 -4.28 -13.22 6.72
C GLN A 103 -3.92 -14.49 5.93
N ASN A 104 -4.92 -15.10 5.28
CA ASN A 104 -4.75 -16.32 4.50
C ASN A 104 -3.96 -16.09 3.20
N ASN A 105 -3.95 -14.86 2.69
CA ASN A 105 -3.18 -14.50 1.52
C ASN A 105 -1.67 -14.37 1.82
N MET A 106 -1.26 -14.27 3.10
CA MET A 106 0.16 -14.08 3.40
C MET A 106 1.02 -15.30 3.03
N PRO A 107 2.17 -15.09 2.37
CA PRO A 107 3.08 -16.17 2.04
C PRO A 107 3.65 -16.84 3.30
N PRO A 108 3.83 -18.18 3.28
CA PRO A 108 4.39 -18.89 4.42
C PRO A 108 5.86 -18.49 4.66
N GLY A 109 6.26 -18.45 5.93
CA GLY A 109 7.66 -18.21 6.31
C GLY A 109 8.09 -16.74 6.38
N VAL A 110 7.17 -15.79 6.18
CA VAL A 110 7.45 -14.36 6.39
C VAL A 110 7.18 -13.96 7.83
N ASN A 111 8.04 -13.10 8.38
CA ASN A 111 7.80 -12.44 9.65
C ASN A 111 6.78 -11.30 9.47
N VAL A 112 5.50 -11.67 9.36
CA VAL A 112 4.36 -10.73 9.29
C VAL A 112 3.56 -10.78 10.58
N SER A 113 3.21 -9.61 11.12
CA SER A 113 2.20 -9.47 12.14
C SER A 113 1.10 -8.50 11.70
N PHE A 114 -0.06 -8.60 12.36
CA PHE A 114 -1.23 -7.77 12.07
C PHE A 114 -1.54 -6.89 13.26
N LEU A 115 -1.77 -5.61 12.99
CA LEU A 115 -2.06 -4.62 14.01
C LEU A 115 -3.41 -3.97 13.74
N LYS A 116 -4.39 -4.22 14.60
CA LYS A 116 -5.70 -3.59 14.49
C LYS A 116 -5.64 -2.12 14.95
N GLU A 117 -6.18 -1.19 14.16
CA GLU A 117 -6.42 0.19 14.58
C GLU A 117 -7.27 0.22 15.88
N PRO A 118 -6.98 1.08 16.88
CA PRO A 118 -5.98 2.16 16.90
C PRO A 118 -4.68 1.81 17.62
N PHE A 119 -4.38 0.51 17.81
CA PHE A 119 -3.21 0.10 18.57
C PHE A 119 -1.92 0.48 17.85
N TYR A 120 -0.85 0.65 18.62
CA TYR A 120 0.51 0.76 18.11
C TYR A 120 1.22 -0.57 18.32
N PRO A 121 2.18 -0.95 17.45
CA PRO A 121 2.96 -2.15 17.70
C PRO A 121 3.83 -1.94 18.94
N ASP A 122 3.86 -2.95 19.82
CA ASP A 122 4.75 -2.95 20.97
C ASP A 122 6.21 -2.83 20.50
N ASN A 123 7.01 -2.01 21.19
CA ASN A 123 8.41 -1.72 20.83
C ASN A 123 8.64 -1.06 19.45
N PHE A 124 7.64 -0.37 18.88
CA PHE A 124 7.80 0.36 17.62
C PHE A 124 8.53 1.71 17.79
N LEU A 125 9.85 1.66 17.90
CA LEU A 125 10.68 2.84 18.15
C LEU A 125 11.05 3.61 16.86
N PRO A 126 11.05 4.96 16.87
CA PRO A 126 11.48 5.77 15.73
C PRO A 126 12.86 5.42 15.14
N SER A 127 13.79 4.96 15.99
CA SER A 127 15.15 4.58 15.61
C SER A 127 15.20 3.30 14.78
N SER A 128 14.36 2.31 15.07
CA SER A 128 14.36 0.98 14.42
C SER A 128 13.18 0.74 13.50
N SER A 129 12.21 1.65 13.45
CA SER A 129 10.97 1.45 12.69
C SER A 129 10.74 2.48 11.58
N ALA A 130 9.98 2.08 10.56
CA ALA A 130 9.41 2.96 9.54
C ALA A 130 7.94 2.66 9.29
N ILE A 131 7.19 3.68 8.91
CA ILE A 131 5.81 3.55 8.39
C ILE A 131 5.85 3.73 6.88
N ILE A 132 5.17 2.85 6.16
CA ILE A 132 5.17 2.81 4.70
C ILE A 132 3.73 2.89 4.21
N ALA A 133 3.46 3.91 3.42
CA ALA A 133 2.19 4.11 2.73
C ALA A 133 2.38 3.90 1.22
N PHE A 134 1.38 3.31 0.60
CA PHE A 134 1.34 3.01 -0.83
C PHE A 134 0.18 3.72 -1.47
N GLY A 135 0.36 4.17 -2.70
CA GLY A 135 -0.69 4.83 -3.45
C GLY A 135 -0.17 5.49 -4.70
N PHE A 136 -0.83 6.55 -5.12
CA PHE A 136 -0.64 7.18 -6.41
C PHE A 136 0.01 8.56 -6.24
N GLU A 137 0.88 8.98 -7.15
CA GLU A 137 1.34 10.37 -7.23
C GLU A 137 0.61 11.15 -8.32
N ASN A 138 -0.01 12.27 -7.97
CA ASN A 138 -0.64 13.20 -8.92
C ASN A 138 -0.12 14.62 -8.66
N ASN A 139 0.52 15.24 -9.65
CA ASN A 139 1.06 16.61 -9.55
C ASN A 139 1.89 16.83 -8.28
N SER A 140 2.82 15.91 -8.01
CA SER A 140 3.66 15.90 -6.81
C SER A 140 2.93 15.66 -5.49
N ARG A 141 1.68 15.19 -5.49
CA ARG A 141 0.89 14.88 -4.29
C ARG A 141 0.68 13.38 -4.14
N ALA A 142 0.78 12.88 -2.91
CA ALA A 142 0.45 11.50 -2.59
C ALA A 142 -1.07 11.35 -2.47
N MET A 143 -1.63 10.41 -3.21
CA MET A 143 -3.04 10.02 -3.18
C MET A 143 -3.14 8.61 -2.60
N LEU A 144 -3.83 8.51 -1.47
CA LEU A 144 -4.13 7.26 -0.79
C LEU A 144 -5.63 6.97 -0.90
N LEU A 145 -6.03 5.70 -0.84
CA LEU A 145 -7.43 5.37 -0.63
C LEU A 145 -7.90 5.94 0.72
N PRO A 146 -9.17 6.38 0.84
CA PRO A 146 -9.68 7.03 2.04
C PRO A 146 -9.42 6.24 3.33
N ARG A 147 -9.51 4.90 3.27
CA ARG A 147 -9.26 4.02 4.41
C ARG A 147 -7.79 4.03 4.85
N PHE A 148 -6.86 3.96 3.91
CA PHE A 148 -5.42 4.04 4.17
C PHE A 148 -4.98 5.44 4.62
N TYR A 149 -5.63 6.47 4.09
CA TYR A 149 -5.43 7.84 4.56
C TYR A 149 -5.82 7.98 6.04
N ARG A 150 -7.00 7.48 6.43
CA ARG A 150 -7.46 7.48 7.82
C ARG A 150 -6.49 6.72 8.74
N LEU A 151 -6.01 5.56 8.32
CA LEU A 151 -4.98 4.82 9.06
C LEU A 151 -3.70 5.63 9.22
N MET A 152 -3.21 6.27 8.16
CA MET A 152 -2.01 7.12 8.23
C MET A 152 -2.16 8.22 9.28
N GLU A 153 -3.29 8.91 9.31
CA GLU A 153 -3.59 9.96 10.30
C GLU A 153 -3.51 9.46 11.75
N ARG A 154 -3.87 8.19 12.01
CA ARG A 154 -3.70 7.58 13.35
C ARG A 154 -2.25 7.44 13.78
N TYR A 155 -1.36 7.24 12.82
CA TYR A 155 0.07 7.14 13.05
C TYR A 155 0.81 8.48 12.91
N SER A 156 0.07 9.60 12.97
CA SER A 156 0.63 10.95 12.80
C SER A 156 1.66 11.36 13.83
N SER A 157 1.49 10.92 15.07
CA SER A 157 2.42 11.20 16.16
C SER A 157 3.73 10.41 16.08
N PHE A 158 3.89 9.46 15.15
CA PHE A 158 5.14 8.72 15.00
C PHE A 158 6.28 9.65 14.52
N MET A 159 7.34 9.75 15.30
CA MET A 159 8.47 10.65 15.01
C MET A 159 9.57 10.00 14.15
N GLY A 160 9.42 8.73 13.78
CA GLY A 160 10.37 8.01 12.93
C GLY A 160 10.17 8.24 11.44
N ARG A 161 10.81 7.41 10.62
CA ARG A 161 10.76 7.55 9.17
C ARG A 161 9.37 7.17 8.66
N LYS A 162 8.74 8.06 7.91
CA LYS A 162 7.51 7.80 7.14
C LYS A 162 7.86 7.86 5.67
N ILE A 163 7.50 6.82 4.92
CA ILE A 163 7.89 6.63 3.52
C ILE A 163 6.61 6.49 2.71
N PHE A 164 6.53 7.23 1.62
CA PHE A 164 5.53 7.01 0.59
C PHE A 164 6.16 6.29 -0.59
N ILE A 165 5.51 5.20 -1.00
CA ILE A 165 5.90 4.38 -2.14
C ILE A 165 4.80 4.52 -3.19
N PRO A 166 5.04 5.36 -4.20
CA PRO A 166 4.09 5.52 -5.29
C PRO A 166 4.09 4.31 -6.23
N CYS A 167 2.91 4.04 -6.78
CA CYS A 167 2.65 2.89 -7.66
C CYS A 167 3.02 3.15 -9.13
N SER A 168 3.15 4.41 -9.56
CA SER A 168 3.51 4.82 -10.94
C SER A 168 5.03 5.00 -11.15
N GLU A 169 5.54 4.95 -12.38
CA GLU A 169 6.99 4.95 -12.66
C GLU A 169 7.68 6.29 -12.37
N ASN A 170 6.99 7.40 -12.65
CA ASN A 170 7.58 8.75 -12.63
C ASN A 170 7.86 9.34 -11.24
N SER A 171 7.88 8.51 -10.20
CA SER A 171 7.73 8.93 -8.83
C SER A 171 8.83 8.35 -7.94
N VAL A 172 9.66 9.24 -7.40
CA VAL A 172 10.74 8.90 -6.48
C VAL A 172 10.16 8.65 -5.09
N SER A 173 10.54 7.53 -4.46
CA SER A 173 10.26 7.29 -3.04
C SER A 173 10.79 8.47 -2.21
N ARG A 174 9.90 9.15 -1.51
CA ARG A 174 10.23 10.38 -0.77
C ARG A 174 9.90 10.23 0.72
N PRO A 175 10.63 10.92 1.61
CA PRO A 175 10.16 11.13 2.96
C PRO A 175 8.74 11.68 2.90
N PHE A 176 7.80 11.03 3.56
CA PHE A 176 6.44 11.54 3.72
C PHE A 176 6.50 12.65 4.78
N GLN A 177 7.09 13.80 4.40
CA GLN A 177 6.81 15.06 5.07
C GLN A 177 5.31 15.22 4.95
N TRP A 178 4.60 15.32 6.07
CA TRP A 178 3.14 15.33 6.14
C TRP A 178 2.60 16.25 5.07
N VAL A 179 2.22 15.64 3.95
CA VAL A 179 1.69 16.37 2.81
C VAL A 179 0.44 17.04 3.35
N GLU A 180 0.24 18.31 3.03
CA GLU A 180 -1.07 18.95 3.21
C GLU A 180 -2.10 18.09 2.48
N LEU A 181 -2.74 17.19 3.23
CA LEU A 181 -3.73 16.27 2.74
C LEU A 181 -5.03 17.03 2.79
N TYR A 182 -5.31 17.75 1.71
CA TYR A 182 -6.61 18.38 1.55
C TYR A 182 -7.67 17.29 1.37
N LYS A 183 -8.71 17.38 2.19
CA LYS A 183 -9.83 16.44 2.27
C LYS A 183 -10.74 16.43 1.04
N GLU A 184 -10.38 17.07 -0.06
CA GLU A 184 -11.33 17.31 -1.15
C GLU A 184 -10.77 16.97 -2.54
N VAL A 185 -11.70 16.38 -3.30
CA VAL A 185 -11.74 16.11 -4.74
C VAL A 185 -11.14 14.79 -5.21
N MET A 186 -11.95 13.72 -5.20
CA MET A 186 -12.27 12.87 -6.39
C MET A 186 -13.56 12.04 -6.13
N PHE A 187 -14.66 12.72 -5.85
CA PHE A 187 -15.98 12.37 -6.41
C PHE A 187 -16.58 13.72 -6.75
N ASN A 188 -16.40 14.16 -7.99
CA ASN A 188 -17.31 15.18 -8.48
C ASN A 188 -18.61 14.46 -8.82
N ASP A 189 -19.54 14.56 -7.89
CA ASP A 189 -20.96 14.66 -8.19
C ASP A 189 -21.14 15.51 -9.45
N GLN A 190 -21.72 14.92 -10.49
CA GLN A 190 -22.32 15.70 -11.56
C GLN A 190 -23.79 15.89 -11.25
N PHE A 191 -24.19 17.15 -11.41
CA PHE A 191 -25.54 17.68 -11.59
C PHE A 191 -26.51 16.71 -12.28
#